data_AF-A0A2T1DS77-F1
#
_entry.id   AF-A0A2T1DS77-F1
#
_cell.length_a   1.000
_cell.length_b   1.000
_cell.length_c   1.000
_cell.angle_alpha   90.00
_cell.angle_beta   90.00
_cell.angle_gamma   90.00
#
_symmetry.space_group_name_H-M   'P 1'
#
loop_
_entity.id
_entity.type
_entity.pdbx_description
1 polymer ?
#
loop_
_entity_poly.entity_id
_entity_poly.type
_entity_poly.pdbx_seq_one_letter_code
_entity_poly.pdbx_strand_id
1 'polypeptide(L)'
;MNDIPQTSRKREDFSFRYSPYTGTQDGALMAFLKRGDGVKQGKELILESVRAFWMVVACQSERLLSEEELRQLGLNCCRALERQADYIRECLQLPIPSAESSTIAPTTSDRQNGNIKPPERATRTMWQ
;
A
#
# COMPACT_ATOMS: atom_id res chain seq x y z
N MET A 1 -0.96 -29.27 -14.13
CA MET A 1 -1.05 -29.14 -12.66
C MET A 1 -0.05 -30.10 -12.06
N ASN A 2 1.09 -29.59 -11.57
CA ASN A 2 2.06 -30.43 -10.86
C ASN A 2 1.68 -30.43 -9.39
N ASP A 3 1.14 -31.55 -8.92
CA ASP A 3 0.91 -31.79 -7.50
C ASP A 3 2.25 -31.98 -6.80
N ILE A 4 2.80 -30.88 -6.29
CA ILE A 4 3.96 -30.90 -5.40
C ILE A 4 3.51 -31.59 -4.10
N PRO A 5 4.13 -32.73 -3.70
CA PRO A 5 3.80 -33.41 -2.46
C PRO A 5 3.90 -32.42 -1.29
N GLN A 6 2.86 -32.34 -0.44
CA GLN A 6 2.83 -31.37 0.66
C GLN A 6 4.06 -31.45 1.59
N THR A 7 4.73 -32.59 1.63
CA THR A 7 5.97 -32.86 2.38
C THR A 7 7.19 -32.06 1.93
N SER A 8 7.14 -31.41 0.76
CA SER A 8 8.23 -30.55 0.25
C SER A 8 7.94 -29.05 0.36
N ARG A 9 6.78 -28.66 0.91
CA ARG A 9 6.43 -27.24 1.12
C ARG A 9 7.21 -26.70 2.31
N LYS A 10 8.21 -25.86 2.03
CA LYS A 10 8.89 -25.07 3.06
C LYS A 10 8.00 -23.89 3.45
N ARG A 11 7.92 -23.62 4.75
CA ARG A 11 7.29 -22.39 5.26
C ARG A 11 8.29 -21.26 5.14
N GLU A 12 7.83 -20.13 4.59
CA GLU A 12 8.57 -18.88 4.64
C GLU A 12 8.03 -18.07 5.81
N ASP A 13 8.90 -17.79 6.77
CA ASP A 13 8.56 -17.02 7.96
C ASP A 13 8.95 -15.55 7.76
N PHE A 14 7.97 -14.66 7.90
CA PHE A 14 8.17 -13.21 7.91
C PHE A 14 7.69 -12.64 9.25
N SER A 15 8.59 -12.01 10.00
CA SER A 15 8.29 -11.43 11.32
C SER A 15 8.51 -9.92 11.29
N PHE A 16 7.48 -9.18 11.67
CA PHE A 16 7.52 -7.72 11.82
C PHE A 16 6.89 -7.32 13.15
N ARG A 17 7.68 -6.65 14.00
CA ARG A 17 7.20 -6.13 15.30
C ARG A 17 7.04 -4.62 15.20
N TYR A 18 5.82 -4.17 15.52
CA TYR A 18 5.49 -2.76 15.60
C TYR A 18 4.74 -2.47 16.90
N SER A 19 5.12 -1.41 17.61
CA SER A 19 4.63 -1.11 18.96
C SER A 19 4.58 0.40 19.21
N PRO A 20 3.61 1.11 18.61
CA PRO A 20 3.44 2.54 18.79
C PRO A 20 2.93 2.88 20.20
N TYR A 21 3.22 4.10 20.65
CA TYR A 21 2.69 4.62 21.90
C TYR A 21 1.16 4.77 21.85
N THR A 22 0.50 4.58 22.99
CA THR A 22 -0.92 4.90 23.14
C THR A 22 -1.15 6.40 23.01
N GLY A 23 -2.30 6.80 22.46
CA GLY A 23 -2.65 8.22 22.27
C GLY A 23 -2.11 8.84 20.99
N THR A 24 -1.29 8.13 20.21
CA THR A 24 -0.92 8.53 18.84
C THR A 24 -1.90 7.96 17.81
N GLN A 25 -1.90 8.49 16.59
CA GLN A 25 -2.68 7.95 15.48
C GLN A 25 -2.35 6.47 15.23
N ASP A 26 -1.06 6.11 15.27
CA ASP A 26 -0.61 4.73 15.14
C ASP A 26 -1.06 3.85 16.32
N GLY A 27 -1.08 4.40 17.54
CA GLY A 27 -1.64 3.74 18.71
C GLY A 27 -3.14 3.42 18.54
N ALA A 28 -3.91 4.36 17.98
CA ALA A 28 -5.31 4.16 17.65
C ALA A 28 -5.50 3.11 16.55
N LEU A 29 -4.67 3.13 15.50
CA LEU A 29 -4.65 2.11 14.45
C LEU A 29 -4.38 0.71 15.04
N MET A 30 -3.40 0.59 15.94
CA MET A 30 -3.12 -0.69 16.60
C MET A 30 -4.29 -1.15 17.48
N ALA A 31 -4.95 -0.23 18.19
CA ALA A 31 -6.13 -0.56 18.98
C ALA A 31 -7.32 -1.00 18.09
N PHE A 32 -7.49 -0.38 16.92
CA PHE A 32 -8.47 -0.78 15.91
C PHE A 32 -8.19 -2.18 15.39
N LEU A 33 -6.96 -2.44 14.92
CA LEU A 33 -6.58 -3.75 14.37
C LEU A 33 -6.68 -4.85 15.43
N LYS A 34 -6.30 -4.60 16.69
CA LYS A 34 -6.48 -5.58 17.78
C LYS A 34 -7.95 -5.96 18.01
N ARG A 35 -8.87 -5.02 17.79
CA ARG A 35 -10.31 -5.24 17.92
C ARG A 35 -10.91 -5.96 16.70
N GLY A 36 -10.37 -5.68 15.51
CA GLY A 36 -10.97 -6.07 14.24
C GLY A 36 -12.14 -5.15 13.84
N ASP A 37 -12.73 -5.43 12.68
CA ASP A 37 -13.89 -4.68 12.15
C ASP A 37 -15.25 -5.32 12.51
N GLY A 38 -15.23 -6.37 13.34
CA GLY A 38 -16.40 -7.17 13.71
C GLY A 38 -16.68 -8.37 12.79
N VAL A 39 -16.03 -8.44 11.63
CA VAL A 39 -16.11 -9.56 10.68
C VAL A 39 -14.77 -10.27 10.56
N LYS A 40 -13.68 -9.50 10.44
CA LYS A 40 -12.30 -9.94 10.27
C LYS A 40 -11.46 -9.59 11.48
N GLN A 41 -10.52 -10.48 11.78
CA GLN A 41 -9.49 -10.20 12.77
C GLN A 41 -8.47 -9.21 12.20
N GLY A 42 -7.82 -8.40 13.04
CA GLY A 42 -6.81 -7.44 12.57
C GLY A 42 -5.69 -8.05 11.73
N LYS A 43 -5.29 -9.29 12.03
CA LYS A 43 -4.29 -10.00 11.24
C LYS A 43 -4.74 -10.22 9.79
N GLU A 44 -6.02 -10.53 9.59
CA GLU A 44 -6.60 -10.72 8.25
C GLU A 44 -6.66 -9.39 7.51
N LEU A 45 -7.09 -8.31 8.17
CA LEU A 45 -7.09 -6.96 7.61
C LEU A 45 -5.69 -6.51 7.17
N ILE A 46 -4.66 -6.76 7.99
CA ILE A 46 -3.27 -6.47 7.65
C ILE A 46 -2.83 -7.31 6.44
N LEU A 47 -3.09 -8.62 6.44
CA LEU A 47 -2.67 -9.51 5.37
C LEU A 47 -3.34 -9.16 4.03
N GLU A 48 -4.63 -8.84 4.04
CA GLU A 48 -5.34 -8.40 2.84
C GLU A 48 -4.77 -7.08 2.31
N SER A 49 -4.47 -6.13 3.20
CA SER A 49 -3.83 -4.87 2.82
C SER A 49 -2.48 -5.12 2.16
N VAL A 50 -1.60 -5.89 2.81
CA VAL A 50 -0.27 -6.22 2.27
C VAL A 50 -0.38 -6.92 0.91
N ARG A 51 -1.33 -7.85 0.75
CA ARG A 51 -1.57 -8.53 -0.53
C ARG A 51 -2.05 -7.58 -1.62
N ALA A 52 -2.98 -6.68 -1.29
CA ALA A 52 -3.50 -5.71 -2.25
C ALA A 52 -2.38 -4.81 -2.81
N PHE A 53 -1.41 -4.42 -1.98
CA PHE A 53 -0.29 -3.59 -2.41
C PHE A 53 0.83 -4.36 -3.13
N TRP A 54 1.21 -5.55 -2.65
CA TRP A 54 2.51 -6.13 -3.00
C TRP A 54 2.44 -7.49 -3.71
N MET A 55 1.31 -8.19 -3.68
CA MET A 55 1.25 -9.58 -4.14
C MET A 55 1.56 -9.73 -5.62
N VAL A 56 1.08 -8.81 -6.47
CA VAL A 56 1.33 -8.84 -7.92
C VAL A 56 2.82 -8.67 -8.22
N VAL A 57 3.47 -7.72 -7.54
CA VAL A 57 4.90 -7.44 -7.70
C VAL A 57 5.73 -8.65 -7.25
N ALA A 58 5.37 -9.26 -6.11
CA ALA A 58 6.03 -10.47 -5.61
C ALA A 58 5.87 -11.67 -6.56
N CYS A 59 4.66 -11.90 -7.09
CA CYS A 59 4.44 -12.98 -8.06
C CYS A 59 5.16 -12.74 -9.39
N GLN A 60 5.28 -11.47 -9.81
CA GLN A 60 6.01 -11.09 -11.02
C GLN A 60 7.53 -11.29 -10.86
N SER A 61 8.11 -10.89 -9.72
CA SER A 61 9.56 -11.03 -9.47
C SER A 61 9.99 -12.50 -9.45
N GLU A 62 9.15 -13.36 -8.87
CA GLU A 62 9.39 -14.80 -8.76
C GLU A 62 8.91 -15.61 -9.99
N ARG A 63 8.32 -14.93 -11.01
CA ARG A 63 7.77 -15.55 -12.22
C ARG A 63 6.81 -16.73 -11.93
N LEU A 64 6.00 -16.59 -10.88
CA LEU A 64 5.15 -17.67 -10.37
C LEU A 64 3.89 -17.92 -11.20
N LEU A 65 3.50 -16.93 -12.01
CA LEU A 65 2.22 -16.90 -12.72
C LEU A 65 2.46 -16.56 -14.20
N SER A 66 1.58 -17.04 -15.06
CA SER A 66 1.52 -16.58 -16.45
C SER A 66 1.14 -15.10 -16.53
N GLU A 67 1.38 -14.48 -17.69
CA GLU A 67 1.04 -13.08 -17.91
C GLU A 67 -0.46 -12.78 -17.69
N GLU A 68 -1.34 -13.69 -18.13
CA GLU A 68 -2.78 -13.52 -17.95
C GLU A 68 -3.20 -13.68 -16.48
N GLU A 69 -2.59 -14.63 -15.75
CA GLU A 69 -2.83 -14.78 -14.31
C GLU A 69 -2.32 -13.56 -13.52
N LEU A 70 -1.15 -13.01 -13.88
CA LEU A 70 -0.63 -11.77 -13.30
C LEU A 70 -1.55 -10.59 -13.59
N ARG A 71 -2.08 -10.47 -14.81
CA ARG A 71 -3.03 -9.42 -15.18
C ARG A 71 -4.30 -9.52 -14.35
N GLN A 72 -4.86 -10.71 -14.21
CA GLN A 72 -6.06 -10.93 -13.41
C GLN A 72 -5.82 -10.68 -11.92
N LEU A 73 -4.66 -11.09 -11.39
CA LEU A 73 -4.23 -10.79 -10.03
C LEU A 73 -4.11 -9.27 -9.82
N GLY A 74 -3.51 -8.56 -10.79
CA GLY A 74 -3.42 -7.11 -10.84
C GLY A 74 -4.76 -6.42 -10.70
N LEU A 75 -5.74 -6.82 -11.52
CA LEU A 75 -7.10 -6.28 -11.45
C LEU A 75 -7.76 -6.53 -10.09
N ASN A 76 -7.53 -7.71 -9.50
CA ASN A 76 -8.08 -8.04 -8.18
C ASN A 76 -7.47 -7.18 -7.07
N CYS A 77 -6.15 -6.96 -7.13
CA CYS A 77 -5.44 -6.07 -6.20
C CYS A 77 -5.92 -4.61 -6.33
N CYS A 78 -6.02 -4.08 -7.57
CA CYS A 78 -6.53 -2.72 -7.79
C CYS A 78 -7.95 -2.55 -7.24
N ARG A 79 -8.86 -3.49 -7.53
CA ARG A 79 -10.24 -3.45 -7.01
C ARG A 79 -10.29 -3.46 -5.48
N ALA A 80 -9.39 -4.20 -4.83
CA ALA A 80 -9.31 -4.21 -3.36
C ALA A 80 -8.87 -2.85 -2.81
N LEU A 81 -7.88 -2.21 -3.44
CA LEU A 81 -7.42 -0.87 -3.08
C LEU A 81 -8.47 0.20 -3.32
N GLU A 82 -9.16 0.14 -4.45
CA GLU A 82 -10.26 1.05 -4.80
C GLU A 82 -11.40 0.96 -3.78
N ARG A 83 -11.84 -0.25 -3.43
CA ARG A 83 -12.85 -0.44 -2.38
C ARG A 83 -12.41 0.12 -1.02
N GLN A 84 -11.14 -0.03 -0.66
CA GLN A 84 -10.63 0.53 0.58
C GLN A 84 -10.63 2.07 0.53
N ALA A 85 -10.28 2.66 -0.61
CA ALA A 85 -10.33 4.10 -0.82
C ALA A 85 -11.79 4.60 -0.74
N ASP A 86 -12.73 3.91 -1.36
CA ASP A 86 -14.15 4.24 -1.31
C ASP A 86 -14.71 4.16 0.11
N TYR A 87 -14.37 3.11 0.86
CA TYR A 87 -14.74 3.01 2.28
C TYR A 87 -14.25 4.20 3.12
N ILE A 88 -12.99 4.63 2.92
CA ILE A 88 -12.44 5.81 3.61
C ILE A 88 -13.22 7.06 3.21
N ARG A 89 -13.57 7.21 1.92
CA ARG A 89 -14.38 8.34 1.45
C ARG A 89 -15.75 8.34 2.08
N GLU A 90 -16.43 7.20 2.12
CA GLU A 90 -17.74 7.06 2.74
C GLU A 90 -17.69 7.41 4.23
N CYS A 91 -16.72 6.88 4.98
CA CYS A 91 -16.57 7.15 6.40
C CYS A 91 -16.35 8.64 6.70
N LEU A 92 -15.72 9.36 5.79
CA LEU A 92 -15.34 10.76 5.94
C LEU A 92 -16.17 11.72 5.08
N GLN A 93 -17.18 11.21 4.36
CA GLN A 93 -17.99 11.95 3.38
C GLN A 93 -17.13 12.75 2.38
N LEU A 94 -16.01 12.17 1.94
CA LEU A 94 -15.09 12.79 0.99
C LEU A 94 -15.64 12.68 -0.44
N PRO A 95 -15.32 13.65 -1.31
CA PRO A 95 -15.76 13.60 -2.70
C PRO A 95 -15.12 12.43 -3.45
N ILE A 96 -15.86 11.88 -4.40
CA ILE A 96 -15.33 10.97 -5.40
C ILE A 96 -14.41 11.79 -6.32
N PRO A 97 -13.16 11.36 -6.56
CA PRO A 97 -12.27 12.05 -7.48
C PRO A 97 -12.94 12.04 -8.86
N SER A 98 -13.35 13.21 -9.34
CA SER A 98 -13.73 13.37 -10.74
C SER A 98 -12.46 13.35 -11.60
N ALA A 99 -12.56 12.92 -12.86
CA ALA A 99 -11.43 12.93 -13.80
C ALA A 99 -10.77 14.32 -13.95
N GLU A 100 -11.47 15.39 -13.56
CA GLU A 100 -11.02 16.79 -13.64
C GLU A 100 -10.33 17.30 -12.36
N SER A 101 -10.37 16.54 -11.26
CA SER A 101 -9.81 16.97 -9.96
C SER A 101 -8.28 16.86 -9.87
N SER A 102 -7.62 16.24 -10.85
CA SER A 102 -6.15 16.12 -10.93
C SER A 102 -5.49 17.37 -11.54
N THR A 103 -5.91 18.55 -11.10
CA THR A 103 -5.12 19.77 -11.31
C THR A 103 -4.65 20.25 -9.95
N ILE A 104 -3.49 19.74 -9.53
CA ILE A 104 -2.72 20.40 -8.49
C ILE A 104 -2.33 21.74 -9.10
N ALA A 105 -2.96 22.82 -8.62
CA ALA A 105 -2.57 24.18 -8.99
C ALA A 105 -1.06 24.33 -8.77
N PRO A 106 -0.27 24.78 -9.76
CA PRO A 106 1.10 25.16 -9.50
C PRO A 106 1.03 26.30 -8.48
N THR A 107 1.61 26.08 -7.30
CA THR A 107 1.94 27.15 -6.38
C THR A 107 2.93 28.06 -7.10
N THR A 108 2.40 29.10 -7.74
CA THR A 108 3.19 30.22 -8.24
C THR A 108 3.96 30.77 -7.05
N SER A 109 5.27 30.52 -7.08
CA SER A 109 6.22 31.20 -6.24
C SER A 109 6.09 32.69 -6.50
N ASP A 110 5.58 33.44 -5.53
CA ASP A 110 5.91 34.85 -5.46
C ASP A 110 7.40 34.96 -5.15
N ARG A 111 8.15 35.30 -6.20
CA ARG A 111 9.53 35.76 -6.12
C ARG A 111 9.58 36.97 -5.20
N GLN A 112 10.09 36.80 -3.99
CA GLN A 112 10.89 37.84 -3.37
C GLN A 112 12.37 37.48 -3.46
N ASN A 113 13.08 38.42 -4.05
CA ASN A 113 14.47 38.43 -4.41
C ASN A 113 15.32 38.44 -3.13
N GLY A 114 16.13 37.40 -2.89
CA GLY A 114 16.97 37.27 -1.71
C GLY A 114 18.12 36.31 -1.97
N ASN A 115 19.24 36.87 -2.42
CA ASN A 115 20.53 36.25 -2.73
C ASN A 115 21.01 35.23 -1.66
N ILE A 116 20.98 33.91 -1.95
CA ILE A 116 21.74 32.89 -1.20
C ILE A 116 22.25 31.79 -2.15
N LYS A 117 23.57 31.58 -2.07
CA LYS A 117 24.47 30.66 -2.80
C LYS A 117 24.02 29.18 -2.75
N PRO A 118 24.23 28.35 -3.80
CA PRO A 118 23.80 26.95 -3.78
C PRO A 118 24.85 26.02 -3.15
N PRO A 119 24.46 25.03 -2.34
CA PRO A 119 25.26 23.84 -2.12
C PRO A 119 24.75 22.65 -2.95
N GLU A 120 25.68 22.16 -3.77
CA GLU A 120 25.91 20.80 -4.26
C GLU A 120 24.79 19.74 -4.19
N ARG A 121 24.30 19.42 -5.39
CA ARG A 121 23.98 18.08 -5.94
C ARG A 121 24.14 16.88 -4.98
N ALA A 122 23.04 16.44 -4.38
CA ALA A 122 22.92 15.08 -3.85
C ALA A 122 22.20 14.17 -4.86
N THR A 123 22.84 13.04 -5.10
CA THR A 123 22.65 12.08 -6.18
C THR A 123 21.40 11.21 -6.04
N ARG A 124 20.70 11.11 -7.18
CA ARG A 124 19.89 9.99 -7.65
C ARG A 124 20.53 8.64 -7.30
N THR A 125 19.84 7.83 -6.51
CA THR A 125 20.13 6.41 -6.23
C THR A 125 18.86 5.82 -5.60
N MET A 126 18.37 4.61 -5.84
CA MET A 126 18.51 3.54 -6.82
C MET A 126 17.33 2.60 -6.46
N TRP A 127 16.64 2.03 -7.44
CA TRP A 127 16.06 0.70 -7.26
C TRP A 127 16.30 -0.03 -8.58
N GLN A 128 17.42 -0.75 -8.62
CA GLN A 128 17.62 -1.93 -9.46
C GLN A 128 17.41 -3.14 -8.58
#